data_AF-C3V145-F1
#
_entry.id   AF-C3V145-F1
#
_cell.length_a   1.000
_cell.length_b   1.000
_cell.length_c   1.000
_cell.angle_alpha   90.00
_cell.angle_beta   90.00
_cell.angle_gamma   90.00
#
_symmetry.space_group_name_H-M   'P 1'
#
loop_
_entity.id
_entity.type
_entity.pdbx_description
1 polymer ?
#
loop_
_entity_poly.entity_id
_entity_poly.type
_entity_poly.pdbx_seq_one_letter_code
_entity_poly.pdbx_strand_id
1 'polypeptide(L)'
;EPKDNAMSHHRRYFPNCPFVQNKTRDQPIFSISNQSMQTHVARVKTFINWPTRIPVRPEQLANAGFYYTGRNDDVKCFCCDGGL
;
A
#
# COMPACT_ATOMS: atom_id res chain seq x y z
N GLU A 1 -19.49 2.11 -32.96
CA GLU A 1 -19.17 1.38 -34.20
C GLU A 1 -17.93 0.50 -34.01
N PRO A 2 -17.79 -0.63 -34.72
CA PRO A 2 -16.70 -1.59 -34.51
C PRO A 2 -15.29 -1.10 -34.89
N LYS A 3 -15.15 0.13 -35.39
CA LYS A 3 -13.89 0.71 -35.86
C LYS A 3 -13.41 1.90 -35.03
N ASP A 4 -14.17 2.27 -33.99
CA ASP A 4 -13.85 3.49 -33.25
C ASP A 4 -12.82 3.20 -32.17
N ASN A 5 -11.59 3.64 -32.41
CA ASN A 5 -10.52 3.49 -31.43
C ASN A 5 -10.71 4.54 -30.34
N ALA A 6 -11.21 4.11 -29.19
CA ALA A 6 -11.44 4.97 -28.03
C ALA A 6 -10.21 5.85 -27.68
N MET A 7 -8.98 5.33 -27.87
CA MET A 7 -7.76 6.10 -27.61
C MET A 7 -7.50 7.22 -28.61
N SER A 8 -7.91 7.04 -29.87
CA SER A 8 -7.85 8.10 -30.87
C SER A 8 -8.80 9.25 -30.52
N HIS A 9 -10.02 8.92 -30.05
CA HIS A 9 -10.96 9.93 -29.59
C HIS A 9 -10.47 10.62 -28.31
N HIS A 10 -9.91 9.85 -27.38
CA HIS A 10 -9.35 10.37 -26.14
C HIS A 10 -8.21 11.38 -26.41
N ARG A 11 -7.30 11.05 -27.35
CA ARG A 11 -6.25 11.97 -27.82
C ARG A 11 -6.79 13.24 -28.45
N ARG A 12 -7.89 13.14 -29.21
CA ARG A 12 -8.46 14.27 -29.96
C ARG A 12 -9.22 15.25 -29.07
N TYR A 13 -10.07 14.76 -28.19
CA TYR A 13 -10.98 15.60 -27.39
C TYR A 13 -10.45 15.91 -25.99
N PHE A 14 -9.53 15.09 -25.47
CA PHE A 14 -8.93 15.27 -24.15
C PHE A 14 -7.41 15.15 -24.22
N PRO A 15 -6.72 16.03 -24.97
CA PRO A 15 -5.27 15.96 -25.17
C PRO A 15 -4.46 16.09 -23.85
N ASN A 16 -5.09 16.60 -22.79
CA ASN A 16 -4.51 16.70 -21.45
C ASN A 16 -4.87 15.55 -20.49
N CYS A 17 -5.57 14.51 -20.95
CA CYS A 17 -5.91 13.38 -20.10
C CYS A 17 -4.64 12.65 -19.59
N PRO A 18 -4.49 12.40 -18.28
CA PRO A 18 -3.33 11.69 -17.72
C PRO A 18 -3.04 10.33 -18.35
N PHE A 19 -4.09 9.59 -18.74
CA PHE A 19 -4.01 8.28 -19.41
C PHE A 19 -3.47 8.39 -20.84
N VAL A 20 -3.80 9.48 -21.54
CA VAL A 20 -3.32 9.77 -22.90
C VAL A 20 -1.90 10.31 -22.89
N GLN A 21 -1.58 11.17 -21.91
CA GLN A 21 -0.28 11.81 -21.78
C GLN A 21 0.80 10.86 -21.23
N ASN A 22 0.46 9.61 -20.91
CA ASN A 22 1.39 8.64 -20.32
C ASN A 22 2.09 9.19 -19.06
N LYS A 23 1.44 10.14 -18.36
CA LYS A 23 1.92 10.72 -17.10
C LYS A 23 1.78 9.73 -15.95
N THR A 24 1.00 8.67 -16.15
CA THR A 24 0.98 7.45 -15.35
C THR A 24 1.93 6.40 -15.95
N ARG A 25 3.15 6.80 -16.35
CA ARG A 25 4.23 5.82 -16.60
C ARG A 25 4.57 5.19 -15.25
N ASP A 26 4.19 3.92 -15.07
CA ASP A 26 4.79 2.98 -14.11
C ASP A 26 5.10 3.53 -12.71
N GLN A 27 4.28 4.44 -12.17
CA GLN A 27 4.29 4.61 -10.74
C GLN A 27 3.63 3.35 -10.19
N PRO A 28 4.35 2.50 -9.45
CA PRO A 28 3.70 1.39 -8.79
C PRO A 28 2.54 2.02 -8.02
N ILE A 29 1.33 1.51 -8.24
CA ILE A 29 0.06 2.05 -7.75
C ILE A 29 0.09 2.24 -6.21
N PHE A 30 1.11 1.73 -5.53
CA PHE A 30 1.44 2.02 -4.14
C PHE A 30 2.94 2.35 -4.02
N SER A 31 3.28 3.63 -3.85
CA SER A 31 4.56 3.96 -3.21
C SER A 31 4.52 3.33 -1.81
N ILE A 32 5.38 2.34 -1.56
CA ILE A 32 5.40 1.64 -0.28
C ILE A 32 5.65 2.67 0.82
N SER A 33 4.68 2.80 1.74
CA SER A 33 4.70 3.85 2.77
C SER A 33 5.88 3.69 3.73
N ASN A 34 6.28 2.46 4.04
CA ASN A 34 7.43 2.18 4.87
C ASN A 34 8.25 0.99 4.35
N GLN A 35 9.29 1.32 3.58
CA GLN A 35 10.21 0.34 2.99
C GLN A 35 10.99 -0.48 4.04
N SER A 36 11.28 0.09 5.21
CA SER A 36 11.99 -0.62 6.28
C SER A 36 11.18 -1.80 6.84
N MET A 37 9.85 -1.73 6.72
CA MET A 37 8.91 -2.73 7.22
C MET A 37 8.40 -3.68 6.12
N GLN A 38 9.04 -3.69 4.94
CA GLN A 38 8.64 -4.54 3.82
C GLN A 38 8.77 -6.04 4.12
N THR A 39 9.75 -6.44 4.93
CA THR A 39 9.96 -7.86 5.26
C THR A 39 9.13 -8.28 6.47
N HIS A 40 8.56 -9.48 6.42
CA HIS A 40 7.84 -10.07 7.55
C HIS A 40 8.69 -10.07 8.83
N VAL A 41 9.98 -10.43 8.73
CA VAL A 41 10.91 -10.48 9.86
C VAL A 41 11.09 -9.10 10.50
N ALA A 42 11.19 -8.03 9.72
CA ALA A 42 11.28 -6.67 10.26
C ALA A 42 10.01 -6.31 11.06
N ARG A 43 8.83 -6.69 10.54
CA ARG A 43 7.55 -6.44 11.22
C ARG A 43 7.42 -7.21 12.53
N VAL A 44 7.73 -8.51 12.54
CA VAL A 44 7.68 -9.32 13.78
C VAL A 44 8.56 -8.74 14.88
N LYS A 45 9.76 -8.23 14.53
CA LYS A 45 10.68 -7.61 15.49
C LYS A 45 10.11 -6.36 16.18
N THR A 46 9.09 -5.72 15.62
CA THR A 46 8.45 -4.57 16.28
C THR A 46 7.59 -4.98 17.48
N PHE A 47 7.15 -6.23 17.55
CA PHE A 47 6.22 -6.72 18.57
C PHE A 47 6.87 -7.19 19.87
N ILE A 48 8.14 -6.83 20.14
CA ILE A 48 8.87 -7.24 21.36
C ILE A 48 8.08 -6.92 22.65
N ASN A 49 7.36 -5.79 22.66
CA ASN A 49 6.56 -5.33 23.80
C ASN A 49 5.06 -5.30 23.46
N TRP A 50 4.58 -6.22 22.62
CA TRP A 50 3.17 -6.32 22.30
C TRP A 50 2.34 -6.66 23.55
N PRO A 51 1.25 -5.93 23.86
CA PRO A 51 0.54 -6.15 25.10
C PRO A 51 -0.12 -7.54 25.13
N THR A 52 0.18 -8.31 26.17
CA THR A 52 -0.32 -9.69 26.36
C THR A 52 -1.84 -9.80 26.46
N ARG A 53 -2.52 -8.69 26.80
CA ARG A 53 -3.98 -8.60 26.85
C ARG A 53 -4.65 -8.67 25.47
N ILE A 54 -3.91 -8.42 24.39
CA ILE A 54 -4.47 -8.38 23.04
C ILE A 54 -4.48 -9.80 22.47
N PRO A 55 -5.64 -10.38 22.14
CA PRO A 55 -5.77 -11.78 21.75
C PRO A 55 -5.43 -12.02 20.27
N VAL A 56 -4.43 -11.30 19.75
CA VAL A 56 -3.97 -11.42 18.36
C VAL A 56 -2.47 -11.69 18.37
N ARG A 57 -2.04 -12.71 17.63
CA ARG A 57 -0.64 -13.10 17.57
C ARG A 57 0.15 -12.12 16.68
N PRO A 58 1.29 -11.59 17.13
CA PRO A 58 2.19 -10.77 16.32
C PRO A 58 2.46 -11.30 14.91
N GLU A 59 2.61 -12.62 14.76
CA GLU A 59 2.87 -13.26 13.46
C GLU A 59 1.71 -13.09 12.49
N GLN A 60 0.46 -13.10 12.98
CA GLN A 60 -0.74 -12.88 12.15
C GLN A 60 -0.78 -11.43 11.63
N LEU A 61 -0.49 -10.47 12.51
CA LEU A 61 -0.41 -9.04 12.14
C LEU A 61 0.72 -8.80 11.14
N ALA A 62 1.91 -9.34 11.42
CA ALA A 62 3.04 -9.24 10.51
C ALA A 62 2.75 -9.90 9.15
N ASN A 63 2.08 -11.06 9.10
CA ASN A 63 1.64 -11.68 7.85
C ASN A 63 0.66 -10.80 7.06
N ALA A 64 -0.24 -10.10 7.75
CA ALA A 64 -1.18 -9.16 7.15
C ALA A 64 -0.54 -7.82 6.71
N GLY A 65 0.76 -7.62 6.97
CA GLY A 65 1.48 -6.40 6.59
C GLY A 65 1.58 -5.34 7.70
N PHE A 66 1.16 -5.68 8.92
CA PHE A 66 1.18 -4.76 10.05
C PHE A 66 2.47 -4.84 10.86
N TYR A 67 2.94 -3.70 11.35
CA TYR A 67 4.00 -3.58 12.34
C TYR A 67 3.49 -2.76 13.54
N TYR A 68 3.98 -3.08 14.73
CA TYR A 68 3.64 -2.38 15.96
C TYR A 68 4.31 -1.00 16.01
N THR A 69 3.54 0.02 16.40
CA THR A 69 4.05 1.40 16.52
C THR A 69 4.70 1.69 17.88
N GLY A 70 4.62 0.75 18.83
CA GLY A 70 5.18 0.90 20.18
C GLY A 70 4.24 1.55 21.20
N ARG A 71 2.98 1.87 20.81
CA ARG A 71 1.98 2.47 21.69
C ARG A 71 0.70 1.64 21.70
N ASN A 72 0.20 1.33 22.89
CA ASN A 72 -1.02 0.54 23.09
C ASN A 72 -1.03 -0.73 22.22
N ASP A 73 -2.03 -0.88 21.38
CA ASP A 73 -2.23 -1.92 20.38
C ASP A 73 -2.17 -1.36 18.95
N ASP A 74 -1.72 -0.12 18.78
CA ASP A 74 -1.67 0.56 17.50
C ASP A 74 -0.68 -0.12 16.55
N VAL A 75 -1.18 -0.56 15.40
CA VAL A 75 -0.35 -1.13 14.32
C VAL A 75 -0.54 -0.36 13.02
N LYS A 76 0.47 -0.41 12.14
CA LYS A 76 0.43 0.24 10.83
C LYS A 76 0.78 -0.71 9.70
N CYS A 77 0.09 -0.57 8.57
CA CYS A 77 0.42 -1.30 7.35
C CYS A 77 1.65 -0.69 6.68
N PHE A 78 2.67 -1.51 6.38
CA PHE A 78 3.89 -1.02 5.71
C PHE A 78 3.63 -0.50 4.29
N CYS A 79 2.57 -0.98 3.63
CA CYS A 79 2.26 -0.65 2.24
C CYS A 79 1.54 0.70 2.12
N CYS A 80 0.49 0.92 2.91
CA CYS A 80 -0.42 2.06 2.77
C CYS A 80 -0.49 3.01 3.99
N ASP A 81 0.30 2.76 5.03
CA ASP A 81 0.29 3.49 6.32
C ASP A 81 -1.05 3.45 7.10
N GLY A 82 -2.04 2.71 6.60
CA GLY A 82 -3.32 2.50 7.28
C GLY A 82 -3.13 1.80 8.64
N GLY A 83 -3.86 2.28 9.64
CA GLY A 83 -3.78 1.79 11.02
C GLY A 83 -5.01 1.00 11.47
N LEU A 84 -4.82 0.20 12.53
CA LEU A 84 -5.85 -0.45 13.33
C LEU A 84 -5.72 -0.01 14.78
#